data_AF-F8KSU8-F1
#
_entry.id   AF-F8KSU8-F1
#
_cell.length_a   1.000
_cell.length_b   1.000
_cell.length_c   1.000
_cell.angle_alpha   90.00
_cell.angle_beta   90.00
_cell.angle_gamma   90.00
#
_symmetry.space_group_name_H-M   'P 1'
#
loop_
_entity.id
_entity.type
_entity.pdbx_description
1 polymer ?
#
loop_
_entity_poly.entity_id
_entity_poly.type
_entity_poly.pdbx_seq_one_letter_code
_entity_poly.pdbx_strand_id
1 'polypeptide(L)'
;MGIRQSDLILEFFKANPNREIAYPEAVDWLTHEYYKRTGKIFRDPDRGIRKLHQQGILQKIAKGVYRYNPNSVLRQDLEDFSPALKKQILERDGYACVICGAGQKEGVELHVDHIKPKDLGGQASLENGQTLCARHNFLKKNFNQTETGKKMFIRMLESAQEAGEMDLVAFLEEVLGVYEKHNINGHIVWKKP
;
A
#
# COMPACT_ATOMS: atom_id res chain seq x y z
N MET A 1 -28.81 9.14 -20.04
CA MET A 1 -27.62 8.94 -19.18
C MET A 1 -27.99 7.96 -18.07
N GLY A 2 -27.29 6.83 -17.96
CA GLY A 2 -27.58 5.83 -16.91
C GLY A 2 -26.91 6.21 -15.58
N ILE A 3 -27.64 6.09 -14.47
CA ILE A 3 -27.10 6.33 -13.12
C ILE A 3 -26.04 5.28 -12.81
N ARG A 4 -24.84 5.73 -12.43
CA ARG A 4 -23.77 4.83 -11.97
C ARG A 4 -24.00 4.49 -10.50
N GLN A 5 -23.70 3.25 -10.12
CA GLN A 5 -23.80 2.77 -8.74
C GLN A 5 -22.95 3.62 -7.77
N SER A 6 -21.75 4.05 -8.18
CA SER A 6 -20.87 4.91 -7.39
C SER A 6 -21.50 6.26 -7.03
N ASP A 7 -22.23 6.83 -7.98
CA ASP A 7 -22.78 8.18 -7.86
C ASP A 7 -23.97 8.16 -6.89
N LEU A 8 -24.76 7.08 -6.91
CA LEU A 8 -25.87 6.86 -5.99
C LEU A 8 -25.39 6.67 -4.54
N ILE A 9 -24.27 5.99 -4.32
CA ILE A 9 -23.68 5.87 -2.96
C ILE A 9 -23.31 7.26 -2.45
N LEU A 10 -22.62 8.07 -3.27
CA LEU A 10 -22.25 9.42 -2.89
C LEU A 10 -23.48 10.30 -2.62
N GLU A 11 -24.51 10.18 -3.45
CA GLU A 11 -25.80 10.89 -3.29
C GLU A 11 -26.44 10.60 -1.94
N PHE A 12 -26.54 9.33 -1.55
CA PHE A 12 -27.13 8.92 -0.27
C PHE A 12 -26.42 9.56 0.93
N PHE A 13 -25.09 9.50 0.95
CA PHE A 13 -24.30 10.05 2.04
C PHE A 13 -24.31 11.59 2.05
N LYS A 14 -24.35 12.24 0.89
CA LYS A 14 -24.51 13.70 0.78
C LYS A 14 -25.87 14.18 1.26
N ALA A 15 -26.92 13.39 1.06
CA ALA A 15 -28.26 13.67 1.57
C ALA A 15 -28.39 13.46 3.10
N ASN A 16 -27.43 12.76 3.72
CA ASN A 16 -27.37 12.50 5.16
C ASN A 16 -26.06 13.00 5.77
N PRO A 17 -25.74 14.31 5.67
CA PRO A 17 -24.48 14.85 6.16
C PRO A 17 -24.40 14.74 7.69
N ASN A 18 -23.19 14.51 8.20
CA ASN A 18 -22.82 14.37 9.61
C ASN A 18 -23.52 13.23 10.37
N ARG A 19 -24.34 12.41 9.70
CA ARG A 19 -25.00 11.25 10.29
C ARG A 19 -24.08 10.03 10.25
N GLU A 20 -24.04 9.30 11.35
CA GLU A 20 -23.36 8.01 11.45
C GLU A 20 -24.28 6.92 10.90
N ILE A 21 -23.94 6.38 9.72
CA ILE A 21 -24.79 5.44 9.01
C ILE A 21 -24.14 4.07 9.02
N ALA A 22 -24.88 3.08 9.53
CA ALA A 22 -24.46 1.69 9.48
C ALA A 22 -24.59 1.14 8.04
N TYR A 23 -23.67 0.25 7.67
CA TYR A 23 -23.65 -0.33 6.33
C TYR A 23 -24.98 -0.97 5.91
N PRO A 24 -25.73 -1.72 6.76
CA PRO A 24 -26.97 -2.34 6.33
C PRO A 24 -28.01 -1.32 5.91
N GLU A 25 -28.13 -0.22 6.66
CA GLU A 25 -29.05 0.88 6.34
C GLU A 25 -28.74 1.49 4.97
N ALA A 26 -27.46 1.77 4.70
CA ALA A 26 -27.04 2.29 3.41
C ALA A 26 -27.32 1.27 2.29
N VAL A 27 -26.99 -0.01 2.50
CA VAL A 27 -27.18 -1.08 1.52
C VAL A 27 -28.65 -1.27 1.16
N ASP A 28 -29.54 -1.27 2.14
CA ASP A 28 -30.98 -1.45 1.95
C ASP A 28 -31.53 -0.31 1.09
N TRP A 29 -31.19 0.94 1.43
CA TRP A 29 -31.60 2.11 0.65
C TRP A 29 -31.03 2.09 -0.76
N LEU A 30 -29.74 1.82 -0.92
CA LEU A 30 -29.05 1.81 -2.22
C LEU A 30 -29.62 0.76 -3.16
N THR A 31 -29.90 -0.44 -2.63
CA THR A 31 -30.44 -1.56 -3.43
C THR A 31 -31.85 -1.23 -3.90
N HIS A 32 -32.70 -0.70 -2.99
CA HIS A 32 -34.06 -0.30 -3.32
C HIS A 32 -34.09 0.85 -4.34
N GLU A 33 -33.35 1.92 -4.08
CA GLU A 33 -33.38 3.14 -4.91
C GLU A 33 -32.77 2.89 -6.30
N TYR A 34 -31.71 2.09 -6.40
CA TYR A 34 -31.10 1.76 -7.69
C TYR A 34 -32.02 0.91 -8.56
N TYR A 35 -32.71 -0.06 -7.96
CA TYR A 35 -33.71 -0.87 -8.66
C TYR A 35 -34.87 -0.01 -9.13
N LYS A 36 -35.39 0.88 -8.28
CA LYS A 36 -36.46 1.81 -8.62
C LYS A 36 -36.10 2.72 -9.81
N ARG A 37 -34.87 3.25 -9.84
CA ARG A 37 -34.44 4.19 -10.89
C ARG A 37 -33.99 3.54 -12.20
N THR A 38 -33.48 2.31 -12.14
CA THR A 38 -32.82 1.67 -13.30
C THR A 38 -33.41 0.33 -13.72
N GLY A 39 -34.25 -0.28 -12.88
CA GLY A 39 -34.71 -1.67 -13.02
C GLY A 39 -33.63 -2.72 -12.80
N LYS A 40 -32.40 -2.33 -12.41
CA LYS A 40 -31.25 -3.23 -12.26
C LYS A 40 -30.89 -3.46 -10.79
N ILE A 41 -30.24 -4.58 -10.52
CA ILE A 41 -29.75 -4.94 -9.19
C ILE A 41 -28.47 -4.15 -8.87
N PHE A 42 -28.40 -3.56 -7.67
CA PHE A 42 -27.17 -2.98 -7.16
C PHE A 42 -26.17 -4.10 -6.82
N ARG A 43 -24.94 -4.04 -7.35
CA ARG A 43 -23.90 -5.04 -7.09
C ARG A 43 -22.83 -4.46 -6.16
N ASP A 44 -22.43 -5.25 -5.17
CA ASP A 44 -21.37 -4.94 -4.21
C ASP A 44 -21.42 -3.53 -3.58
N PRO A 45 -22.55 -3.11 -2.98
CA PRO A 45 -22.67 -1.79 -2.35
C PRO A 45 -21.61 -1.58 -1.26
N ASP A 46 -21.27 -2.63 -0.50
CA ASP A 46 -20.22 -2.60 0.53
C ASP A 46 -18.86 -2.20 -0.03
N ARG A 47 -18.50 -2.72 -1.21
CA ARG A 47 -17.24 -2.41 -1.88
C ARG A 47 -17.21 -0.95 -2.30
N GLY A 48 -18.33 -0.43 -2.80
CA GLY A 48 -18.46 0.98 -3.16
C GLY A 48 -18.31 1.92 -1.96
N ILE A 49 -18.97 1.62 -0.83
CA ILE A 49 -18.85 2.40 0.40
C ILE A 49 -17.41 2.39 0.93
N ARG A 50 -16.76 1.22 0.96
CA ARG A 50 -15.34 1.10 1.35
C ARG A 50 -14.43 1.91 0.44
N LYS A 51 -14.71 1.94 -0.87
CA LYS A 51 -13.95 2.73 -1.82
C LYS A 51 -14.06 4.23 -1.54
N LEU A 52 -15.25 4.75 -1.24
CA LEU A 52 -15.43 6.16 -0.86
C LEU A 52 -14.68 6.51 0.43
N HIS A 53 -14.64 5.59 1.40
CA HIS A 53 -13.80 5.76 2.59
C HIS A 53 -12.30 5.79 2.25
N GLN A 54 -11.82 4.87 1.42
CA GLN A 54 -10.42 4.84 0.97
C GLN A 54 -10.02 6.11 0.19
N GLN A 55 -10.97 6.74 -0.50
CA GLN A 55 -10.79 8.01 -1.19
C GLN A 55 -10.89 9.24 -0.26
N GLY A 56 -11.10 9.03 1.05
CA GLY A 56 -11.22 10.12 2.03
C GLY A 56 -12.55 10.86 2.01
N ILE A 57 -13.52 10.42 1.21
CA ILE A 57 -14.85 11.05 1.08
C ILE A 57 -15.72 10.72 2.30
N LEU A 58 -15.64 9.49 2.81
CA LEU A 58 -16.36 9.04 3.99
C LEU A 58 -15.39 8.84 5.16
N GLN A 59 -15.80 9.24 6.35
CA GLN A 59 -15.12 8.95 7.61
C GLN A 59 -15.65 7.63 8.17
N LYS A 60 -14.77 6.69 8.51
CA LYS A 60 -15.17 5.47 9.22
C LYS A 60 -15.17 5.74 10.71
N ILE A 61 -16.35 5.71 11.32
CA ILE A 61 -16.54 5.96 12.75
C ILE A 61 -16.33 4.67 13.56
N ALA A 62 -16.86 3.56 13.04
CA ALA A 62 -16.71 2.24 13.64
C ALA A 62 -16.70 1.15 12.56
N LYS A 63 -16.57 -0.12 12.97
CA LYS A 63 -16.67 -1.26 12.05
C LYS A 63 -18.05 -1.27 11.39
N GLY A 64 -18.11 -0.94 10.09
CA GLY A 64 -19.35 -0.90 9.33
C GLY A 64 -20.18 0.37 9.52
N VAL A 65 -19.63 1.43 10.13
CA VAL A 65 -20.33 2.72 10.31
C VAL A 65 -19.52 3.83 9.65
N TYR A 66 -20.17 4.57 8.76
CA TYR A 66 -19.56 5.62 7.95
C TYR A 66 -20.32 6.94 8.08
N ARG A 67 -19.61 8.05 7.96
CA ARG A 67 -20.16 9.41 8.03
C ARG A 67 -19.60 10.26 6.91
N TYR A 68 -20.46 10.99 6.21
CA TYR A 68 -20.04 12.05 5.30
C TYR A 68 -20.05 13.38 6.04
N ASN A 69 -18.94 14.11 6.03
CA ASN A 69 -18.87 15.43 6.63
C ASN A 69 -18.57 16.45 5.51
N PRO A 70 -19.50 17.37 5.17
CA PRO A 70 -19.27 18.35 4.11
C PRO A 70 -18.14 19.33 4.44
N ASN A 71 -17.86 19.53 5.73
CA ASN A 71 -16.79 20.38 6.24
C ASN A 71 -15.52 19.60 6.57
N SER A 72 -15.50 18.28 6.40
CA SER A 72 -14.22 17.59 6.46
C SER A 72 -13.41 18.04 5.27
N VAL A 73 -12.32 18.75 5.56
CA VAL A 73 -11.22 18.90 4.61
C VAL A 73 -10.92 17.48 4.15
N LEU A 74 -11.28 17.18 2.90
CA LEU A 74 -10.92 15.92 2.24
C LEU A 74 -9.49 15.67 2.63
N ARG A 75 -9.23 14.55 3.30
CA ARG A 75 -7.90 14.14 3.69
C ARG A 75 -7.01 14.16 2.45
N GLN A 76 -6.29 15.26 2.22
CA GLN A 76 -5.34 15.41 1.11
C GLN A 76 -4.25 14.33 1.20
N ASP A 77 -4.11 13.72 2.38
CA ASP A 77 -3.24 12.59 2.71
C ASP A 77 -3.66 11.24 2.10
N LEU A 78 -4.77 11.14 1.36
CA LEU A 78 -5.21 9.91 0.70
C LEU A 78 -5.09 9.93 -0.83
N GLU A 79 -4.46 10.95 -1.41
CA GLU A 79 -4.21 10.99 -2.84
C GLU A 79 -3.34 9.80 -3.27
N ASP A 80 -3.80 9.05 -4.27
CA ASP A 80 -2.96 8.08 -4.96
C ASP A 80 -2.07 8.80 -5.98
N PHE A 81 -0.88 8.24 -6.24
CA PHE A 81 0.01 8.76 -7.29
C PHE A 81 -0.73 8.84 -8.63
N SER A 82 -0.65 10.01 -9.27
CA SER A 82 -1.14 10.19 -10.65
C SER A 82 -0.37 9.27 -11.61
N PRO A 83 -0.95 8.88 -12.76
CA PRO A 83 -0.24 8.06 -13.75
C PRO A 83 1.10 8.67 -14.21
N ALA A 84 1.14 10.00 -14.36
CA ALA A 84 2.36 10.73 -14.69
C ALA A 84 3.41 10.62 -13.58
N LEU A 85 3.00 10.79 -12.32
CA LEU A 85 3.91 10.69 -11.18
C LEU A 85 4.41 9.26 -10.97
N LYS A 86 3.56 8.25 -11.16
CA LYS A 86 3.99 6.83 -11.14
C LYS A 86 5.08 6.56 -12.16
N LYS A 87 4.94 7.10 -13.38
CA LYS A 87 5.95 6.97 -14.43
C LYS A 87 7.27 7.64 -14.03
N GLN A 88 7.22 8.85 -13.48
CA GLN A 88 8.40 9.55 -12.99
C GLN A 88 9.13 8.79 -11.87
N ILE A 89 8.39 8.19 -10.93
CA ILE A 89 8.96 7.37 -9.85
C ILE A 89 9.66 6.13 -10.43
N LEU A 90 9.01 5.43 -11.36
CA LEU A 90 9.61 4.27 -12.03
C LEU A 90 10.88 4.63 -12.81
N GLU A 91 10.87 5.75 -13.54
CA GLU A 91 12.03 6.25 -14.28
C GLU A 91 13.19 6.60 -13.35
N ARG A 92 12.92 7.32 -12.25
CA ARG A 92 13.91 7.67 -11.22
C ARG A 92 14.54 6.42 -10.60
N ASP A 93 13.72 5.42 -10.32
CA ASP A 93 14.16 4.16 -9.70
C ASP A 93 14.76 3.16 -10.70
N GLY A 94 14.95 3.58 -11.97
CA GLY A 94 15.56 2.75 -13.01
C GLY A 94 14.72 1.53 -13.40
N TYR A 95 13.41 1.58 -13.22
CA TYR A 95 12.49 0.46 -13.40
C TYR A 95 12.93 -0.78 -12.61
N ALA A 96 13.42 -0.56 -11.39
CA ALA A 96 13.86 -1.59 -10.49
C ALA A 96 13.34 -1.33 -9.07
N CYS A 97 13.19 -2.38 -8.28
CA CYS A 97 12.85 -2.24 -6.88
C CYS A 97 14.01 -1.59 -6.12
N VAL A 98 13.74 -0.50 -5.39
CA VAL A 98 14.78 0.24 -4.64
C VAL A 98 15.41 -0.56 -3.50
N ILE A 99 14.73 -1.62 -3.03
CA ILE A 99 15.23 -2.51 -1.98
C ILE A 99 16.18 -3.56 -2.56
N CYS A 100 15.77 -4.23 -3.64
CA CYS A 100 16.47 -5.40 -4.17
C CYS A 100 17.19 -5.24 -5.51
N GLY A 101 16.94 -4.16 -6.24
CA GLY A 101 17.44 -3.96 -7.60
C GLY A 101 16.76 -4.83 -8.67
N ALA A 102 15.87 -5.76 -8.29
CA ALA A 102 15.14 -6.57 -9.27
C ALA A 102 14.15 -5.69 -10.04
N GLY A 103 14.20 -5.77 -11.37
CA GLY A 103 13.34 -5.05 -12.30
C GLY A 103 12.67 -6.00 -13.29
N GLN A 104 12.29 -5.45 -14.45
CA GLN A 104 11.55 -6.22 -15.45
C GLN A 104 12.38 -7.37 -16.06
N LYS A 105 13.72 -7.25 -16.09
CA LYS A 105 14.63 -8.29 -16.61
C LYS A 105 14.58 -9.58 -15.79
N GLU A 106 14.34 -9.46 -14.50
CA GLU A 106 14.20 -10.56 -13.54
C GLU A 106 12.76 -11.09 -13.48
N GLY A 107 11.86 -10.58 -14.33
CA GLY A 107 10.47 -11.02 -14.43
C GLY A 107 9.60 -10.64 -13.23
N VAL A 108 10.03 -9.69 -12.39
CA VAL A 108 9.26 -9.27 -11.21
C VAL A 108 8.25 -8.19 -11.56
N GLU A 109 7.04 -8.29 -10.98
CA GLU A 109 6.06 -7.21 -11.04
C GLU A 109 6.48 -6.06 -10.12
N LEU A 110 6.43 -4.84 -10.64
CA LEU A 110 6.79 -3.61 -9.93
C LEU A 110 5.54 -2.84 -9.54
N HIS A 111 5.58 -2.29 -8.33
CA HIS A 111 4.54 -1.45 -7.77
C HIS A 111 5.14 -0.14 -7.28
N VAL A 112 4.43 0.96 -7.53
CA VAL A 112 4.74 2.26 -6.93
C VAL A 112 3.97 2.39 -5.63
N ASP A 113 4.68 2.58 -4.53
CA ASP A 113 4.12 2.71 -3.18
C ASP A 113 4.74 3.90 -2.44
N HIS A 114 4.10 4.33 -1.35
CA HIS A 114 4.58 5.44 -0.53
C HIS A 114 5.69 4.97 0.42
N ILE A 115 6.72 5.77 0.67
CA ILE A 115 7.74 5.53 1.71
C ILE A 115 7.09 5.68 3.08
N LYS A 116 6.61 6.88 3.39
CA LYS A 116 5.72 7.15 4.52
C LYS A 116 4.30 6.77 4.11
N PRO A 117 3.64 5.82 4.80
CA PRO A 117 2.27 5.43 4.48
C PRO A 117 1.32 6.63 4.48
N LYS A 118 0.35 6.61 3.57
CA LYS A 118 -0.72 7.63 3.46
C LYS A 118 -1.49 7.81 4.77
N ASP A 119 -1.80 6.72 5.47
CA ASP A 119 -2.47 6.75 6.78
C ASP A 119 -1.67 7.46 7.88
N LEU A 120 -0.35 7.62 7.70
CA LEU A 120 0.53 8.37 8.61
C LEU A 120 0.81 9.81 8.10
N GLY A 121 0.09 10.27 7.08
CA GLY A 121 0.28 11.59 6.46
C GLY A 121 1.43 11.61 5.45
N GLY A 122 1.63 10.52 4.70
CA GLY A 122 2.53 10.47 3.56
C GLY A 122 1.86 11.04 2.31
N GLN A 123 2.48 12.04 1.69
CA GLN A 123 1.96 12.68 0.47
C GLN A 123 2.30 11.88 -0.78
N ALA A 124 1.47 11.97 -1.82
CA ALA A 124 1.77 11.44 -3.14
C ALA A 124 2.73 12.39 -3.89
N SER A 125 3.99 12.42 -3.45
CA SER A 125 5.06 13.20 -4.09
C SER A 125 6.12 12.31 -4.70
N LEU A 126 7.00 12.89 -5.52
CA LEU A 126 8.12 12.15 -6.10
C LEU A 126 9.02 11.62 -4.97
N GLU A 127 9.33 12.44 -3.96
CA GLU A 127 10.23 12.08 -2.86
C GLU A 127 9.66 10.98 -1.96
N ASN A 128 8.34 10.99 -1.73
CA ASN A 128 7.68 9.97 -0.91
C ASN A 128 7.24 8.74 -1.73
N GLY A 129 7.49 8.71 -3.04
CA GLY A 129 7.27 7.53 -3.88
C GLY A 129 8.46 6.60 -3.89
N GLN A 130 8.22 5.29 -3.95
CA GLN A 130 9.24 4.27 -4.17
C GLN A 130 8.72 3.12 -5.03
N THR A 131 9.60 2.54 -5.84
CA THR A 131 9.34 1.34 -6.63
C THR A 131 9.70 0.09 -5.82
N LEU A 132 8.73 -0.80 -5.63
CA LEU A 132 8.88 -2.07 -4.92
C LEU A 132 8.49 -3.24 -5.81
N CYS A 133 9.24 -4.35 -5.76
CA CYS A 133 8.78 -5.60 -6.35
C CYS A 133 7.61 -6.17 -5.53
N ALA A 134 6.82 -7.07 -6.13
CA ALA A 134 5.68 -7.72 -5.48
C ALA A 134 5.98 -8.24 -4.07
N ARG A 135 7.16 -8.85 -3.87
CA ARG A 135 7.59 -9.39 -2.57
C ARG A 135 7.81 -8.30 -1.51
N HIS A 136 8.55 -7.23 -1.82
CA HIS A 136 8.80 -6.16 -0.85
C HIS A 136 7.55 -5.29 -0.63
N ASN A 137 6.71 -5.11 -1.65
CA ASN A 137 5.40 -4.48 -1.51
C ASN A 137 4.50 -5.27 -0.55
N PHE A 138 4.51 -6.61 -0.63
CA PHE A 138 3.77 -7.47 0.29
C PHE A 138 4.31 -7.38 1.73
N LEU A 139 5.65 -7.45 1.89
CA LEU A 139 6.26 -7.32 3.22
C LEU A 139 5.90 -5.99 3.88
N LYS A 140 5.95 -4.89 3.12
CA LYS A 140 5.59 -3.57 3.62
C LYS A 140 4.13 -3.49 4.06
N LYS A 141 3.21 -4.03 3.26
CA LYS A 141 1.77 -4.00 3.58
C LYS A 141 1.39 -4.83 4.80
N ASN A 142 2.02 -5.99 4.98
CA ASN A 142 1.62 -6.94 6.02
C ASN A 142 2.42 -6.83 7.31
N PHE A 143 3.69 -6.45 7.21
CA PHE A 143 4.61 -6.43 8.35
C PHE A 143 5.20 -5.05 8.65
N ASN A 144 4.86 -4.03 7.85
CA ASN A 144 5.46 -2.69 7.95
C ASN A 144 7.00 -2.71 7.84
N GLN A 145 7.54 -3.69 7.10
CA GLN A 145 8.97 -3.89 6.85
C GLN A 145 9.21 -4.01 5.35
N THR A 146 10.22 -3.33 4.83
CA THR A 146 10.58 -3.39 3.40
C THR A 146 11.65 -4.42 3.10
N GLU A 147 12.42 -4.84 4.10
CA GLU A 147 13.46 -5.86 3.98
C GLU A 147 13.52 -6.72 5.23
N THR A 148 14.24 -7.84 5.14
CA THR A 148 14.42 -8.79 6.25
C THR A 148 15.75 -8.57 6.99
N GLY A 149 16.40 -7.40 6.85
CA GLY A 149 17.65 -7.04 7.54
C GLY A 149 18.94 -7.61 6.96
N LYS A 150 18.92 -8.36 5.84
CA LYS A 150 20.13 -9.02 5.28
C LYS A 150 21.29 -8.04 5.04
N LYS A 151 21.02 -6.82 4.54
CA LYS A 151 22.06 -5.80 4.32
C LYS A 151 22.73 -5.31 5.60
N MET A 152 21.98 -5.25 6.71
CA MET A 152 22.54 -4.90 8.02
C MET A 152 23.59 -5.92 8.44
N PHE A 153 23.28 -7.22 8.32
CA PHE A 153 24.22 -8.29 8.66
C PHE A 153 25.46 -8.29 7.77
N ILE A 154 25.32 -7.99 6.48
CA ILE A 154 26.48 -7.85 5.57
C ILE A 154 27.40 -6.71 6.02
N ARG A 155 26.85 -5.51 6.30
CA ARG A 155 27.66 -4.38 6.79
C ARG A 155 28.33 -4.68 8.13
N MET A 156 27.61 -5.36 9.01
CA MET A 156 28.14 -5.77 10.31
C MET A 156 29.26 -6.80 10.15
N LEU A 157 29.16 -7.71 9.18
CA LEU A 157 30.20 -8.69 8.88
C LEU A 157 31.48 -7.98 8.40
N GLU A 158 31.35 -7.02 7.47
CA GLU A 158 32.47 -6.22 6.98
C GLU A 158 33.19 -5.49 8.14
N SER A 159 32.43 -4.82 9.01
CA SER A 159 33.00 -4.16 10.20
C SER A 159 33.62 -5.13 11.21
N ALA A 160 33.04 -6.32 11.40
CA ALA A 160 33.59 -7.34 12.30
C ALA A 160 34.90 -7.94 11.77
N GLN A 161 35.00 -8.13 10.45
CA GLN A 161 36.22 -8.56 9.77
C GLN A 161 37.34 -7.52 9.92
N GLU A 162 37.02 -6.24 9.74
CA GLU A 162 37.97 -5.13 9.95
C GLU A 162 38.45 -5.03 11.41
N ALA A 163 37.57 -5.30 12.37
CA ALA A 163 37.89 -5.27 13.79
C ALA A 163 38.61 -6.54 14.30
N GLY A 164 38.67 -7.61 13.51
CA GLY A 164 39.28 -8.90 13.92
C GLY A 164 38.44 -9.69 14.93
N GLU A 165 37.14 -9.41 15.03
CA GLU A 165 36.20 -10.05 15.97
C GLU A 165 35.71 -11.40 15.43
N MET A 166 36.57 -12.42 15.51
CA MET A 166 36.34 -13.72 14.83
C MET A 166 35.06 -14.45 15.27
N ASP A 167 34.67 -14.36 16.55
CA ASP A 167 33.44 -14.99 17.05
C ASP A 167 32.19 -14.35 16.40
N LEU A 168 32.21 -13.02 16.24
CA LEU A 168 31.13 -12.28 15.60
C LEU A 168 31.08 -12.56 14.10
N VAL A 169 32.25 -12.67 13.45
CA VAL A 169 32.34 -13.08 12.03
C VAL A 169 31.69 -14.44 11.82
N ALA A 170 32.06 -15.45 12.61
CA ALA A 170 31.50 -16.79 12.50
C ALA A 170 29.97 -16.81 12.67
N PHE A 171 29.45 -16.10 13.68
CA PHE A 171 28.00 -15.95 13.89
C PHE A 171 27.30 -15.29 12.69
N LEU A 172 27.86 -14.21 12.15
CA LEU A 172 27.26 -13.47 11.03
C LEU A 172 27.28 -14.29 9.73
N GLU A 173 28.32 -15.09 9.50
CA GLU A 173 28.38 -16.03 8.39
C GLU A 173 27.29 -17.11 8.48
N GLU A 174 27.05 -17.67 9.67
CA GLU A 174 25.96 -18.62 9.89
C GLU A 174 24.60 -17.97 9.60
N VAL A 175 24.36 -16.76 10.13
CA VAL A 175 23.13 -16.00 9.87
C VAL A 175 22.95 -15.76 8.37
N LEU A 176 23.97 -15.29 7.66
CA LEU A 176 23.92 -15.05 6.21
C LEU A 176 23.75 -16.36 5.42
N GLY A 177 24.31 -17.47 5.90
CA GLY A 177 24.09 -18.81 5.38
C GLY A 177 22.62 -19.26 5.47
N VAL A 178 21.90 -18.90 6.55
CA VAL A 178 20.45 -19.16 6.67
C VAL A 178 19.67 -18.39 5.59
N TYR A 179 20.02 -17.14 5.31
CA TYR A 179 19.40 -16.39 4.21
C TYR A 179 19.57 -17.09 2.86
N GLU A 180 20.77 -17.58 2.55
CA GLU A 180 21.03 -18.34 1.32
C GLU A 180 20.24 -19.64 1.27
N LYS A 181 20.30 -20.43 2.34
CA LYS A 181 19.61 -21.73 2.46
C LYS A 181 18.12 -21.64 2.18
N HIS A 182 17.48 -20.58 2.67
CA HIS A 182 16.04 -20.36 2.49
C HIS A 182 15.70 -19.45 1.29
N ASN A 183 16.71 -19.06 0.50
CA ASN A 183 16.57 -18.11 -0.61
C ASN A 183 15.88 -16.78 -0.20
N ILE A 184 16.09 -16.36 1.05
CA ILE A 184 15.60 -15.07 1.54
C ILE A 184 16.57 -13.99 1.05
N ASN A 185 16.04 -13.03 0.29
CA ASN A 185 16.83 -12.02 -0.42
C ASN A 185 17.99 -12.62 -1.24
N GLY A 186 17.76 -13.71 -1.98
CA GLY A 186 18.80 -14.39 -2.76
C GLY A 186 19.50 -13.52 -3.82
N HIS A 187 18.86 -12.43 -4.28
CA HIS A 187 19.49 -11.45 -5.16
C HIS A 187 20.57 -10.59 -4.48
N ILE A 188 20.61 -10.55 -3.13
CA ILE A 188 21.66 -9.86 -2.37
C ILE A 188 22.76 -10.89 -2.11
N VAL A 189 23.82 -10.77 -2.90
CA VAL A 189 25.04 -11.57 -2.76
C VAL A 189 25.97 -10.87 -1.76
N TRP A 190 26.60 -11.65 -0.90
CA TRP A 190 27.65 -11.20 0.01
C TRP A 190 28.92 -11.96 -0.31
N LYS A 191 30.08 -11.33 -0.11
CA LYS A 191 31.36 -11.98 -0.35
C LYS A 191 31.65 -12.91 0.82
N LYS A 192 31.68 -14.22 0.54
CA LYS A 192 32.29 -15.18 1.45
C LYS A 192 33.80 -14.91 1.47
N PRO A 193 34.44 -14.90 2.64
CA PRO A 193 35.89 -14.81 2.71
C PRO A 193 36.60 -15.98 2.01
#